data_AF-A0A6H5HQW2-F1
#
_entry.id   AF-A0A6H5HQW2-F1
#
_cell.length_a   1.000
_cell.length_b   1.000
_cell.length_c   1.000
_cell.angle_alpha   90.00
_cell.angle_beta   90.00
_cell.angle_gamma   90.00
#
_symmetry.space_group_name_H-M   'P 1'
#
loop_
_entity.id
_entity.type
_entity.pdbx_description
1 polymer ?
#
loop_
_entity_poly.entity_id
_entity_poly.type
_entity_poly.pdbx_seq_one_letter_code
_entity_poly.pdbx_strand_id
1 'polypeptide(L)'
;MLETGRSSLYLQTLPLHVKYLLKVMKMPGERLPNVLLREGIRLRLPWAAEWMEMAAGCEVELDFSMDASALARSWEAILVVLRNRERQDFLRRATTSRYHQRYQRLDPLRPPPYDASTDLSRARWMFKARGGAMYLNYVPWRGEAAQRCAMCNTGEKEDVLHFLGACPVLKEFRWQWFGACLMSSEECCAVLRTADFVRVAGFCSVAWRYRWEL
;
A
#
# COMPACT_ATOMS: atom_id res chain seq x y z
N MET A 1 2.19 0.85 -2.94
CA MET A 1 0.94 0.82 -2.15
C MET A 1 0.40 2.23 -2.07
N LEU A 2 -0.86 2.44 -2.48
CA LEU A 2 -1.47 3.77 -2.61
C LEU A 2 -1.61 4.50 -1.27
N GLU A 3 -2.01 3.79 -0.22
CA GLU A 3 -2.17 4.34 1.14
C GLU A 3 -0.86 4.73 1.86
N THR A 4 0.31 4.48 1.27
CA THR A 4 1.60 4.86 1.91
C THR A 4 2.55 5.56 0.94
N GLY A 5 2.18 5.69 -0.33
CA GLY A 5 3.09 6.15 -1.38
C GLY A 5 4.32 5.26 -1.63
N ARG A 6 4.52 4.18 -0.85
CA ARG A 6 5.73 3.35 -0.91
C ARG A 6 5.60 2.25 -1.95
N SER A 7 6.69 1.98 -2.66
CA SER A 7 6.77 0.82 -3.57
C SER A 7 6.88 -0.50 -2.82
N SER A 8 6.74 -1.63 -3.51
CA SER A 8 7.01 -2.95 -2.92
C SER A 8 8.42 -3.06 -2.35
N LEU A 9 8.61 -4.01 -1.44
CA LEU A 9 9.94 -4.35 -0.91
C LEU A 9 10.93 -4.65 -2.03
N TYR A 10 10.49 -5.36 -3.07
CA TYR A 10 11.30 -5.65 -4.25
C TYR A 10 11.90 -4.37 -4.87
N LEU A 11 11.07 -3.36 -5.17
CA LEU A 11 11.54 -2.09 -5.74
C LEU A 11 12.33 -1.21 -4.75
N GLN A 12 12.17 -1.43 -3.44
CA GLN A 12 12.98 -0.77 -2.42
C GLN A 12 14.36 -1.41 -2.29
N THR A 13 14.47 -2.73 -2.45
CA THR A 13 15.73 -3.47 -2.32
C THR A 13 16.54 -3.54 -3.61
N LEU A 14 15.89 -3.46 -4.78
CA LEU A 14 16.56 -3.50 -6.09
C LEU A 14 17.67 -2.43 -6.22
N PRO A 15 17.47 -1.16 -5.81
CA PRO A 15 18.53 -0.16 -5.80
C PRO A 15 19.75 -0.54 -4.95
N LEU A 16 19.57 -1.32 -3.87
CA LEU A 16 20.69 -1.78 -3.04
C LEU A 16 21.55 -2.79 -3.81
N HIS A 17 20.91 -3.70 -4.54
CA HIS A 17 21.61 -4.66 -5.39
C HIS A 17 22.35 -3.95 -6.54
N VAL A 18 21.69 -3.00 -7.20
CA VAL A 18 22.34 -2.17 -8.24
C VAL A 18 23.55 -1.42 -7.68
N LYS A 19 23.42 -0.78 -6.51
CA LYS A 19 24.55 -0.11 -5.84
C LYS A 19 25.71 -1.06 -5.57
N TYR A 20 25.45 -2.30 -5.16
CA TYR A 20 26.48 -3.30 -4.95
C TYR A 20 27.24 -3.62 -6.26
N LEU A 21 26.52 -3.82 -7.36
CA LEU A 21 27.16 -4.09 -8.65
C LEU A 21 27.95 -2.92 -9.18
N LEU A 22 27.41 -1.70 -9.08
CA LEU A 22 28.13 -0.47 -9.44
C LEU A 22 29.41 -0.32 -8.62
N LYS A 23 29.39 -0.69 -7.33
CA LYS A 23 30.59 -0.72 -6.48
C LYS A 23 31.60 -1.75 -6.98
N VAL A 24 31.15 -2.94 -7.34
CA VAL A 24 32.00 -4.04 -7.84
C VAL A 24 32.64 -3.68 -9.19
N MET A 25 31.88 -3.06 -10.11
CA MET A 25 32.40 -2.63 -11.42
C MET A 25 33.50 -1.57 -11.30
N LYS A 26 33.43 -0.70 -10.31
CA LYS A 26 34.44 0.33 -10.02
C LYS A 26 35.73 -0.23 -9.40
N MET A 27 35.74 -1.50 -8.97
CA MET A 27 36.96 -2.13 -8.45
C MET A 27 37.96 -2.39 -9.59
N PRO A 28 39.27 -2.49 -9.31
CA PRO A 28 40.24 -2.96 -10.30
C PRO A 28 39.81 -4.29 -10.93
N GLY A 29 40.05 -4.46 -12.23
CA GLY A 29 39.56 -5.61 -13.01
C GLY A 29 40.07 -6.96 -12.51
N GLU A 30 41.23 -6.99 -11.84
CA GLU A 30 41.85 -8.18 -11.25
C GLU A 30 41.18 -8.63 -9.94
N ARG A 31 40.37 -7.77 -9.31
CA ARG A 31 39.69 -8.12 -8.07
C ARG A 31 38.66 -9.19 -8.34
N LEU A 32 38.71 -10.29 -7.59
CA LEU A 32 37.81 -11.43 -7.72
C LEU A 32 36.33 -11.04 -7.89
N PRO A 33 35.75 -10.08 -7.11
CA PRO A 33 34.37 -9.66 -7.33
C PRO A 33 34.09 -9.09 -8.72
N ASN A 34 35.01 -8.30 -9.29
CA ASN A 34 34.85 -7.74 -10.63
C ASN A 34 34.97 -8.84 -11.70
N VAL A 35 35.95 -9.74 -11.55
CA VAL A 35 36.10 -10.92 -12.43
C VAL A 35 34.83 -11.77 -12.43
N LEU A 36 34.31 -12.13 -11.25
CA LEU A 36 33.10 -12.95 -11.12
C LEU A 36 31.86 -12.23 -11.68
N LEU A 37 31.76 -10.92 -11.50
CA LEU A 37 30.68 -10.14 -12.08
C LEU A 37 30.71 -10.20 -13.61
N ARG A 38 31.88 -9.94 -14.21
CA ARG A 38 32.07 -9.97 -15.67
C ARG A 38 31.76 -11.35 -16.24
N GLU A 39 32.31 -12.40 -15.62
CA GLU A 39 32.05 -13.77 -16.04
C GLU A 39 30.58 -14.15 -15.86
N GLY A 40 29.94 -13.70 -14.78
CA GLY A 40 28.52 -13.94 -14.55
C GLY A 40 27.61 -13.31 -15.61
N ILE A 41 27.94 -12.09 -16.04
CA ILE A 41 27.24 -11.40 -17.15
C ILE A 41 27.52 -12.13 -18.47
N ARG A 42 28.78 -12.46 -18.76
CA ARG A 42 29.21 -13.15 -19.99
C ARG A 42 28.51 -14.51 -20.15
N LEU A 43 28.41 -15.27 -19.06
CA LEU A 43 27.76 -16.58 -19.02
C LEU A 43 26.23 -16.49 -18.92
N ARG A 44 25.65 -15.28 -18.84
CA ARG A 44 24.22 -15.06 -18.64
C ARG A 44 23.65 -15.89 -17.49
N LEU A 45 24.31 -15.81 -16.33
CA LEU A 45 23.77 -16.45 -15.12
C LEU A 45 22.33 -15.97 -14.87
N PRO A 46 21.47 -16.76 -14.19
CA PRO A 46 20.05 -16.48 -14.07
C PRO A 46 19.71 -15.05 -13.66
N TRP A 47 20.42 -14.50 -12.66
CA TRP A 47 20.20 -13.12 -12.21
C TRP A 47 20.50 -12.08 -13.31
N ALA A 48 21.52 -12.30 -14.15
CA ALA A 48 21.89 -11.40 -15.23
C ALA A 48 20.90 -11.52 -16.40
N ALA A 49 20.44 -12.73 -16.69
CA ALA A 49 19.42 -12.99 -17.70
C ALA A 49 18.08 -12.34 -17.33
N GLU A 50 17.62 -12.53 -16.08
CA GLU A 50 16.39 -11.90 -15.55
C GLU A 50 16.44 -10.37 -15.66
N TRP A 51 17.61 -9.78 -15.45
CA TRP A 51 17.80 -8.34 -15.54
C TRP A 51 17.75 -7.83 -16.98
N MET A 52 18.39 -8.54 -17.92
CA MET A 52 18.30 -8.22 -19.34
C MET A 52 16.85 -8.33 -19.83
N GLU A 53 16.12 -9.37 -19.41
CA GLU A 53 14.70 -9.54 -19.73
C GLU A 53 13.83 -8.41 -19.13
N MET A 54 14.07 -8.06 -17.87
CA MET A 54 13.37 -6.96 -17.20
C MET A 54 13.62 -5.61 -17.90
N ALA A 55 14.87 -5.35 -18.29
CA ALA A 55 15.26 -4.14 -18.99
C ALA A 55 14.63 -4.06 -20.38
N ALA A 56 14.69 -5.16 -21.15
CA ALA A 56 14.00 -5.28 -22.44
C ALA A 56 12.49 -5.06 -22.27
N GLY A 57 11.89 -5.64 -21.24
CA GLY A 57 10.49 -5.41 -20.89
C GLY A 57 10.19 -3.96 -20.50
N CYS A 58 11.18 -3.17 -20.09
CA CYS A 58 11.06 -1.73 -19.81
C CYS A 58 11.46 -0.85 -21.02
N GLU A 59 11.79 -1.44 -22.17
CA GLU A 59 12.31 -0.75 -23.35
C GLU A 59 13.61 0.03 -23.06
N VAL A 60 14.44 -0.50 -22.16
CA VAL A 60 15.75 0.06 -21.79
C VAL A 60 16.83 -0.97 -22.07
N GLU A 61 17.91 -0.57 -22.75
CA GLU A 61 19.09 -1.40 -22.86
C GLU A 61 19.95 -1.30 -21.60
N LEU A 62 20.26 -2.47 -21.01
CA LEU A 62 21.24 -2.54 -19.93
C LEU A 62 22.64 -2.55 -20.52
N ASP A 63 23.33 -1.43 -20.30
CA ASP A 63 24.71 -1.30 -20.71
C ASP A 63 25.65 -1.89 -19.65
N PHE A 64 26.12 -3.12 -19.91
CA PHE A 64 27.17 -3.76 -19.11
C PHE A 64 28.59 -3.46 -19.62
N SER A 65 28.78 -2.50 -20.55
CA SER A 65 30.04 -2.21 -21.25
C SER A 65 31.15 -1.57 -20.39
N MET A 66 31.28 -1.96 -19.12
CA MET A 66 32.29 -1.48 -18.18
C MET A 66 32.17 -0.01 -17.76
N ASP A 67 31.25 0.79 -18.33
CA ASP A 67 30.91 2.11 -17.79
C ASP A 67 29.86 1.99 -16.67
N ALA A 68 30.32 2.13 -15.42
CA ALA A 68 29.43 2.18 -14.26
C ALA A 68 28.42 3.34 -14.32
N SER A 69 28.74 4.43 -15.03
CA SER A 69 27.85 5.58 -15.18
C SER A 69 26.70 5.29 -16.14
N ALA A 70 26.98 4.64 -17.27
CA ALA A 70 25.97 4.16 -18.21
C ALA A 70 25.03 3.16 -17.54
N LEU A 71 25.56 2.16 -16.84
CA LEU A 71 24.75 1.20 -16.11
C LEU A 71 23.85 1.89 -15.07
N ALA A 72 24.37 2.88 -14.33
CA ALA A 72 23.59 3.63 -13.37
C ALA A 72 22.43 4.40 -14.01
N ARG A 73 22.64 5.01 -15.18
CA ARG A 73 21.58 5.71 -15.94
C ARG A 73 20.51 4.74 -16.43
N SER A 74 20.91 3.61 -17.02
CA SER A 74 19.95 2.57 -17.45
C SER A 74 19.11 2.07 -16.28
N TRP A 75 19.73 1.86 -15.10
CA TRP A 75 18.98 1.43 -13.91
C TRP A 75 18.01 2.48 -13.37
N GLU A 76 18.36 3.76 -13.37
CA GLU A 76 17.43 4.80 -12.95
C GLU A 76 16.21 4.84 -13.88
N ALA A 77 16.41 4.73 -15.20
CA ALA A 77 15.33 4.64 -16.18
C ALA A 77 14.42 3.42 -15.92
N ILE A 78 15.00 2.24 -15.70
CA ILE A 78 14.26 1.01 -15.38
C ILE A 78 13.45 1.20 -14.08
N LEU A 79 14.05 1.75 -13.03
CA LEU A 79 13.37 1.97 -11.75
C LEU A 79 12.17 2.92 -11.88
N VAL A 80 12.28 3.97 -12.70
CA VAL A 80 11.16 4.87 -12.99
C VAL A 80 10.01 4.12 -13.67
N VAL A 81 10.32 3.34 -14.72
CA VAL A 81 9.30 2.54 -15.44
C VAL A 81 8.64 1.53 -14.50
N LEU A 82 9.41 0.79 -13.71
CA LEU A 82 8.88 -0.20 -12.77
C LEU A 82 7.99 0.42 -11.69
N ARG A 83 8.40 1.55 -11.10
CA ARG A 83 7.59 2.29 -10.12
C ARG A 83 6.27 2.76 -10.72
N ASN A 84 6.30 3.26 -11.95
CA ASN A 84 5.10 3.71 -12.65
C ASN A 84 4.16 2.54 -12.97
N ARG A 85 4.69 1.42 -13.47
CA ARG A 85 3.91 0.19 -13.72
C ARG A 85 3.27 -0.33 -12.44
N GLU A 86 4.02 -0.39 -11.35
CA GLU A 86 3.51 -0.85 -10.06
C GLU A 86 2.39 0.09 -9.54
N ARG A 87 2.59 1.41 -9.65
CA ARG A 87 1.57 2.40 -9.27
C ARG A 87 0.31 2.24 -10.11
N GLN A 88 0.45 2.08 -11.43
CA GLN A 88 -0.68 1.86 -12.35
C GLN A 88 -1.41 0.56 -12.04
N ASP A 89 -0.71 -0.52 -11.71
CA ASP A 89 -1.33 -1.77 -11.28
C ASP A 89 -2.17 -1.57 -10.00
N PHE A 90 -1.62 -0.90 -9.00
CA PHE A 90 -2.38 -0.60 -7.78
C PHE A 90 -3.60 0.27 -8.05
N LEU A 91 -3.48 1.29 -8.91
CA LEU A 91 -4.61 2.14 -9.30
C LEU A 91 -5.68 1.33 -10.03
N ARG A 92 -5.29 0.50 -11.01
CA ARG A 92 -6.19 -0.40 -11.72
C ARG A 92 -6.92 -1.33 -10.76
N ARG A 93 -6.22 -1.93 -9.80
CA ARG A 93 -6.82 -2.81 -8.78
C ARG A 93 -7.80 -2.05 -7.88
N ALA A 94 -7.46 -0.82 -7.49
CA ALA A 94 -8.34 0.03 -6.71
C ALA A 94 -9.63 0.36 -7.48
N THR A 95 -9.52 0.79 -8.74
CA THR A 95 -10.66 1.23 -9.58
C THR A 95 -11.54 0.08 -10.09
N THR A 96 -11.00 -1.13 -10.20
CA THR A 96 -11.74 -2.32 -10.68
C THR A 96 -12.25 -3.24 -9.56
N SER A 97 -11.94 -2.91 -8.30
CA SER A 97 -12.32 -3.74 -7.14
C SER A 97 -13.84 -3.87 -6.98
N ARG A 98 -14.36 -5.10 -7.09
CA ARG A 98 -15.80 -5.39 -6.89
C ARG A 98 -16.21 -5.42 -5.42
N TYR A 99 -15.32 -5.89 -4.55
CA TYR A 99 -15.63 -6.17 -3.15
C TYR A 99 -15.34 -5.01 -2.18
N HIS A 100 -14.52 -4.06 -2.61
CA HIS A 100 -14.10 -2.91 -1.81
C HIS A 100 -14.39 -1.58 -2.52
N GLN A 101 -15.62 -1.44 -3.03
CA GLN A 101 -16.08 -0.25 -3.77
C GLN A 101 -15.87 1.06 -3.00
N ARG A 102 -15.90 1.03 -1.66
CA ARG A 102 -15.61 2.21 -0.84
C ARG A 102 -14.25 2.83 -1.14
N TYR A 103 -13.24 2.01 -1.45
CA TYR A 103 -11.87 2.50 -1.66
C TYR A 103 -11.80 3.40 -2.91
N GLN A 104 -12.65 3.14 -3.91
CA GLN A 104 -12.78 3.98 -5.11
C GLN A 104 -13.30 5.38 -4.75
N ARG A 105 -14.18 5.48 -3.75
CA ARG A 105 -14.77 6.74 -3.28
C ARG A 105 -13.80 7.59 -2.44
N LEU A 106 -12.67 7.02 -2.03
CA LEU A 106 -11.68 7.69 -1.17
C LEU A 106 -10.60 8.46 -1.94
N ASP A 107 -10.76 8.61 -3.26
CA ASP A 107 -9.81 9.23 -4.19
C ASP A 107 -8.38 8.65 -4.07
N PRO A 108 -8.14 7.45 -4.62
CA PRO A 108 -6.84 6.77 -4.53
C PRO A 108 -5.68 7.51 -5.22
N LEU A 109 -5.96 8.59 -5.96
CA LEU A 109 -4.92 9.41 -6.60
C LEU A 109 -4.32 10.43 -5.64
N ARG A 110 -5.06 10.86 -4.61
CA ARG A 110 -4.57 11.79 -3.60
C ARG A 110 -3.77 11.06 -2.52
N PRO A 111 -2.67 11.66 -2.03
CA PRO A 111 -2.01 11.18 -0.83
C PRO A 111 -3.00 11.08 0.34
N PRO A 112 -2.91 10.03 1.16
CA PRO A 112 -3.78 9.90 2.31
C PRO A 112 -3.47 11.00 3.34
N PRO A 113 -4.47 11.40 4.15
CA PRO A 113 -4.34 12.53 5.07
C PRO A 113 -3.30 12.33 6.18
N TYR A 114 -2.84 11.10 6.41
CA TYR A 114 -1.87 10.73 7.43
C TYR A 114 -0.47 10.43 6.88
N ASP A 115 -0.23 10.65 5.58
CA ASP A 115 1.05 10.32 4.93
C ASP A 115 2.25 11.03 5.57
N ALA A 116 2.06 12.30 5.96
CA ALA A 116 3.08 13.12 6.64
C ALA A 116 3.05 13.02 8.18
N SER A 117 2.21 12.16 8.76
CA SER A 117 2.06 12.05 10.21
C SER A 117 3.27 11.34 10.85
N THR A 118 3.76 11.89 11.95
CA THR A 118 4.73 11.21 12.83
C THR A 118 4.06 10.27 13.84
N ASP A 119 2.76 10.44 14.09
CA ASP A 119 1.96 9.59 14.97
C ASP A 119 1.47 8.34 14.22
N LEU A 120 2.36 7.34 14.12
CA LEU A 120 2.08 6.07 13.45
C LEU A 120 0.95 5.27 14.14
N SER A 121 0.81 5.42 15.46
CA SER A 121 -0.22 4.72 16.24
C SER A 121 -1.62 5.15 15.81
N ARG A 122 -1.84 6.46 15.62
CA ARG A 122 -3.10 6.99 15.10
C ARG A 122 -3.25 6.80 13.60
N ALA A 123 -2.19 7.03 12.82
CA ALA A 123 -2.21 6.81 11.38
C ALA A 123 -2.63 5.37 11.02
N ARG A 124 -2.21 4.38 11.82
CA ARG A 124 -2.62 2.98 11.69
C ARG A 124 -4.13 2.78 11.71
N TRP A 125 -4.87 3.52 12.54
CA TRP A 125 -6.33 3.41 12.59
C TRP A 125 -6.98 3.91 11.31
N MET A 126 -6.53 5.07 10.82
CA MET A 126 -7.03 5.64 9.58
C MET A 126 -6.70 4.74 8.39
N PHE A 127 -5.47 4.21 8.32
CA PHE A 127 -5.06 3.21 7.34
C PHE A 127 -5.95 1.97 7.37
N LYS A 128 -6.20 1.43 8.57
CA LYS A 128 -7.10 0.27 8.74
C LYS A 128 -8.52 0.58 8.31
N ALA A 129 -9.06 1.74 8.65
CA ALA A 129 -10.41 2.13 8.28
C ALA A 129 -10.54 2.30 6.75
N ARG A 130 -9.66 3.07 6.11
CA ARG A 130 -9.69 3.31 4.66
C ARG A 130 -9.48 2.03 3.84
N GLY A 131 -8.50 1.21 4.21
CA GLY A 131 -8.28 -0.10 3.59
C GLY A 131 -9.34 -1.14 3.97
N GLY A 132 -10.18 -0.85 4.98
CA GLY A 132 -10.91 -1.81 5.82
C GLY A 132 -10.16 -3.10 6.08
N ALA A 133 -8.96 -2.91 6.60
CA ALA A 133 -8.22 -3.88 7.39
C ALA A 133 -8.59 -3.79 8.88
N MET A 134 -9.78 -3.25 9.18
CA MET A 134 -10.39 -3.40 10.50
C MET A 134 -10.88 -4.83 10.66
N TYR A 135 -10.73 -5.41 11.85
CA TYR A 135 -11.09 -6.80 12.14
C TYR A 135 -12.61 -6.94 12.35
N LEU A 136 -13.38 -6.56 11.34
CA LEU A 136 -14.84 -6.62 11.32
C LEU A 136 -15.30 -7.92 10.63
N ASN A 137 -16.58 -8.26 10.81
CA ASN A 137 -17.13 -9.51 10.30
C ASN A 137 -17.25 -9.55 8.77
N TYR A 138 -17.43 -8.41 8.10
CA TYR A 138 -17.53 -8.38 6.64
C TYR A 138 -16.22 -8.78 5.98
N VAL A 139 -16.23 -9.98 5.40
CA VAL A 139 -15.16 -10.54 4.58
C VAL A 139 -15.81 -11.22 3.37
N PRO A 140 -15.41 -10.90 2.12
CA PRO A 140 -16.17 -11.32 0.92
C PRO A 140 -16.40 -12.82 0.75
N TRP A 141 -15.50 -13.65 1.27
CA TRP A 141 -15.56 -15.11 1.16
C TRP A 141 -16.23 -15.81 2.36
N ARG A 142 -16.69 -15.05 3.38
CA ARG A 142 -17.48 -15.62 4.49
C ARG A 142 -18.95 -15.74 4.10
N GLY A 143 -19.65 -16.72 4.69
CA GLY A 143 -21.10 -16.83 4.55
C GLY A 143 -21.82 -15.59 5.09
N GLU A 144 -22.99 -15.28 4.52
CA GLU A 144 -23.72 -14.02 4.78
C GLU A 144 -24.03 -13.81 6.28
N ALA A 145 -24.45 -14.87 6.99
CA ALA A 145 -24.70 -14.80 8.43
C ALA A 145 -23.46 -14.38 9.22
N ALA A 146 -22.27 -14.86 8.82
CA ALA A 146 -21.00 -14.52 9.46
C ALA A 146 -20.45 -13.14 9.05
N GLN A 147 -21.09 -12.44 8.11
CA GLN A 147 -20.76 -11.06 7.72
C GLN A 147 -21.55 -10.02 8.53
N ARG A 148 -22.56 -10.44 9.28
CA ARG A 148 -23.45 -9.53 10.03
C ARG A 148 -22.74 -8.89 11.20
N CYS A 149 -23.21 -7.71 11.59
CA CYS A 149 -22.76 -7.01 12.79
C CYS A 149 -22.94 -7.86 14.03
N ALA A 150 -21.86 -8.08 14.78
CA ALA A 150 -21.90 -8.81 16.05
C ALA A 150 -22.48 -7.97 17.19
N MET A 151 -22.44 -6.64 17.06
CA MET A 151 -22.84 -5.73 18.13
C MET A 151 -24.34 -5.40 18.10
N CYS A 152 -24.99 -5.42 16.93
CA CYS A 152 -26.35 -4.91 16.79
C CYS A 152 -27.28 -5.89 16.07
N ASN A 153 -28.58 -5.74 16.35
CA ASN A 153 -29.63 -6.63 15.83
C ASN A 153 -30.25 -6.16 14.50
N THR A 154 -29.60 -5.24 13.77
CA THR A 154 -30.13 -4.73 12.49
C THR A 154 -29.96 -5.71 11.33
N GLY A 155 -29.12 -6.73 11.49
CA GLY A 155 -28.81 -7.70 10.43
C GLY A 155 -27.92 -7.14 9.31
N GLU A 156 -27.42 -5.91 9.44
CA GLU A 156 -26.54 -5.29 8.45
C GLU A 156 -25.15 -5.92 8.45
N LYS A 157 -24.46 -5.80 7.30
CA LYS A 157 -23.06 -6.24 7.16
C LYS A 157 -22.14 -5.38 8.03
N GLU A 158 -21.26 -6.02 8.78
CA GLU A 158 -20.28 -5.34 9.61
C GLU A 158 -19.07 -4.89 8.78
N ASP A 159 -19.28 -3.91 7.92
CA ASP A 159 -18.19 -3.24 7.23
C ASP A 159 -17.80 -1.93 7.92
N VAL A 160 -16.78 -1.27 7.37
CA VAL A 160 -16.30 0.01 7.91
C VAL A 160 -17.37 1.10 7.87
N LEU A 161 -18.29 1.11 6.89
CA LEU A 161 -19.32 2.14 6.80
C LEU A 161 -20.39 1.92 7.87
N HIS A 162 -20.82 0.68 8.07
CA HIS A 162 -21.71 0.34 9.18
C HIS A 162 -21.07 0.67 10.53
N PHE A 163 -19.81 0.27 10.73
CA PHE A 163 -19.05 0.53 11.95
C PHE A 163 -18.88 2.04 12.23
N LEU A 164 -18.48 2.82 11.22
CA LEU A 164 -18.25 4.27 11.37
C LEU A 164 -19.53 5.10 11.40
N GLY A 165 -20.63 4.64 10.79
CA GLY A 165 -21.76 5.51 10.46
C GLY A 165 -23.13 5.02 10.90
N ALA A 166 -23.40 3.71 10.91
CA ALA A 166 -24.77 3.20 11.04
C ALA A 166 -25.05 2.38 12.31
N CYS A 167 -24.06 1.65 12.85
CA CYS A 167 -24.26 0.74 13.98
C CYS A 167 -24.89 1.45 15.18
N PRO A 168 -26.12 1.09 15.63
CA PRO A 168 -26.81 1.81 16.70
C PRO A 168 -26.07 1.79 18.04
N VAL A 169 -25.36 0.69 18.32
CA VAL A 169 -24.57 0.52 19.56
C VAL A 169 -23.42 1.51 19.64
N LEU A 170 -22.92 1.99 18.50
CA LEU A 170 -21.79 2.93 18.46
C LEU A 170 -22.22 4.41 18.42
N LYS A 171 -23.51 4.71 18.64
CA LYS A 171 -24.09 6.06 18.53
C LYS A 171 -23.37 7.09 19.39
N GLU A 172 -23.11 6.79 20.66
CA GLU A 172 -22.49 7.72 21.61
C GLU A 172 -21.04 8.02 21.23
N PHE A 173 -20.29 7.00 20.81
CA PHE A 173 -18.92 7.18 20.31
C PHE A 173 -18.90 8.04 19.05
N ARG A 174 -19.84 7.84 18.11
CA ARG A 174 -19.93 8.70 16.92
C ARG A 174 -20.27 10.14 17.29
N TRP A 175 -21.20 10.35 18.23
CA TRP A 175 -21.53 11.69 18.71
C TRP A 175 -20.31 12.39 19.30
N GLN A 176 -19.53 11.70 20.15
CA GLN A 176 -18.33 12.24 20.77
C GLN A 176 -17.27 12.68 19.74
N TRP A 177 -17.00 11.86 18.72
CA TRP A 177 -15.87 12.09 17.80
C TRP A 177 -16.25 12.82 16.52
N PHE A 178 -17.49 12.66 16.04
CA PHE A 178 -17.98 13.20 14.77
C PHE A 178 -19.12 14.21 14.94
N GLY A 179 -19.72 14.32 16.13
CA GLY A 179 -20.88 15.19 16.36
C GLY A 179 -22.16 14.70 15.67
N ALA A 180 -22.21 13.43 15.27
CA ALA A 180 -23.32 12.83 14.55
C ALA A 180 -23.70 11.47 15.15
N CYS A 181 -25.00 11.22 15.30
CA CYS A 181 -25.50 9.93 15.81
C CYS A 181 -25.60 8.86 14.72
N LEU A 182 -25.83 9.29 13.48
CA LEU A 182 -25.98 8.48 12.28
C LEU A 182 -25.27 9.24 11.15
N MET A 183 -24.53 8.51 10.32
CA MET A 183 -23.85 9.07 9.16
C MET A 183 -24.14 8.22 7.94
N SER A 184 -24.49 8.89 6.85
CA SER A 184 -24.56 8.33 5.52
C SER A 184 -23.20 7.81 5.05
N SER A 185 -23.22 6.99 4.00
CA SER A 185 -21.97 6.52 3.37
C SER A 185 -21.11 7.67 2.83
N GLU A 186 -21.72 8.77 2.37
CA GLU A 186 -20.97 9.93 1.88
C GLU A 186 -20.30 10.69 3.01
N GLU A 187 -20.99 10.90 4.14
CA GLU A 187 -20.40 11.51 5.34
C GLU A 187 -19.25 10.65 5.88
N CYS A 188 -19.41 9.32 5.90
CA CYS A 188 -18.32 8.40 6.26
C CYS A 188 -17.12 8.56 5.31
N CYS A 189 -17.35 8.64 4.00
CA CYS A 189 -16.28 8.84 3.02
C CYS A 189 -15.63 10.22 3.15
N ALA A 190 -16.39 11.26 3.50
CA ALA A 190 -15.85 12.60 3.77
C ALA A 190 -14.93 12.58 5.00
N VAL A 191 -15.36 11.94 6.09
CA VAL A 191 -14.52 11.74 7.28
C VAL A 191 -13.28 10.91 6.97
N LEU A 192 -13.38 9.87 6.14
CA LEU A 192 -12.22 9.07 5.72
C LEU A 192 -11.26 9.81 4.75
N ARG A 193 -11.66 10.95 4.19
CA ARG A 193 -10.80 11.82 3.35
C ARG A 193 -10.22 13.00 4.14
N THR A 194 -10.70 13.27 5.35
CA THR A 194 -10.31 14.46 6.12
C THR A 194 -8.85 14.41 6.57
N ALA A 195 -8.20 15.58 6.62
CA ALA A 195 -6.88 15.76 7.21
C ALA A 195 -6.88 15.51 8.73
N ASP A 196 -8.02 15.74 9.41
CA ASP A 196 -8.19 15.46 10.84
C ASP A 196 -8.42 13.96 11.09
N PHE A 197 -7.42 13.14 10.75
CA PHE A 197 -7.48 11.70 10.99
C PHE A 197 -7.42 11.34 12.48
N VAL A 198 -7.11 12.31 13.36
CA VAL A 198 -7.07 12.11 14.82
C VAL A 198 -8.45 11.76 15.35
N ARG A 199 -9.50 12.42 14.87
CA ARG A 199 -10.89 12.08 15.24
C ARG A 199 -11.27 10.66 14.84
N VAL A 200 -10.92 10.27 13.61
CA VAL A 200 -11.17 8.92 13.11
C VAL A 200 -10.41 7.89 13.94
N ALA A 201 -9.14 8.16 14.21
CA ALA A 201 -8.31 7.27 15.02
C ALA A 201 -8.85 7.15 16.45
N GLY A 202 -9.30 8.25 17.05
CA GLY A 202 -9.93 8.27 18.36
C GLY A 202 -11.20 7.42 18.42
N PHE A 203 -12.12 7.65 17.48
CA PHE A 203 -13.33 6.83 17.34
C PHE A 203 -12.99 5.36 17.16
N CYS A 204 -12.16 5.01 16.17
CA CYS A 204 -11.81 3.64 15.86
C CYS A 204 -11.16 2.94 17.04
N SER A 205 -10.28 3.61 17.78
CA SER A 205 -9.61 3.04 18.95
C SER A 205 -10.58 2.69 20.07
N VAL A 206 -11.52 3.61 20.39
CA VAL A 206 -12.48 3.41 21.49
C VAL A 206 -13.58 2.42 21.08
N ALA A 207 -14.20 2.62 19.93
CA ALA A 207 -15.28 1.76 19.43
C ALA A 207 -14.80 0.32 19.18
N TRP A 208 -13.56 0.14 18.69
CA TRP A 208 -13.02 -1.20 18.47
C TRP A 208 -12.76 -1.94 19.78
N ARG A 209 -12.23 -1.25 20.79
CA ARG A 209 -12.03 -1.83 22.12
C ARG A 209 -13.36 -2.24 22.74
N TYR A 210 -14.38 -1.39 22.67
CA TYR A 210 -15.73 -1.72 23.13
C TYR A 210 -16.27 -2.98 22.43
N ARG A 211 -16.12 -3.08 21.10
CA ARG A 211 -16.50 -4.27 20.36
C ARG A 211 -15.75 -5.54 20.79
N TRP A 212 -14.47 -5.42 21.13
CA TRP A 212 -13.63 -6.56 21.51
C TRP A 212 -13.98 -7.12 22.90
N GLU A 213 -14.57 -6.28 23.75
CA GLU A 213 -14.99 -6.65 25.11
C GLU A 213 -16.37 -7.31 25.16
N LEU A 214 -17.12 -7.29 24.05
CA LEU A 214 -18.40 -8.00 23.87
C LEU A 214 -18.19 -9.45 23.42
#